data_AF-A0A731EUV7-F1
#
_entry.id   AF-A0A731EUV7-F1
#
_cell.length_a   1.000
_cell.length_b   1.000
_cell.length_c   1.000
_cell.angle_alpha   90.00
_cell.angle_beta   90.00
_cell.angle_gamma   90.00
#
_symmetry.space_group_name_H-M   'P 1'
#
loop_
_entity.id
_entity.type
_entity.pdbx_description
1 polymer ?
#
loop_
_entity_poly.entity_id
_entity_poly.type
_entity_poly.pdbx_seq_one_letter_code
_entity_poly.pdbx_strand_id
1 'polypeptide(L)'
;MSIICFSSTSNTYFSEENIPAYKASGLWSNDFYALTDEEVDKYYMKTPPKGMYLGSSNGRIAWVCIPPPTQDDLISAANQEKKKRIDQANEHMNSRRWPGKAALGRLTG
;
A
#
# COMPACT_ATOMS: atom_id res chain seq x y z
N MET A 1 -8.03 -7.52 -29.69
CA MET A 1 -7.22 -7.83 -28.50
C MET A 1 -6.61 -6.52 -28.04
N SER A 2 -6.88 -6.05 -26.83
CA SER A 2 -6.15 -4.91 -26.28
C SER A 2 -4.81 -5.42 -25.79
N ILE A 3 -3.71 -4.94 -26.37
CA ILE A 3 -2.37 -5.30 -25.90
C ILE A 3 -2.14 -4.57 -24.58
N ILE A 4 -1.84 -5.35 -23.53
CA ILE A 4 -1.54 -4.81 -22.20
C ILE A 4 -0.02 -4.72 -22.06
N CYS A 5 0.47 -3.53 -21.78
CA CYS A 5 1.86 -3.25 -21.47
C CYS A 5 2.06 -3.18 -19.95
N PHE A 6 3.25 -3.51 -19.48
CA PHE A 6 3.63 -3.41 -18.07
C PHE A 6 4.95 -2.67 -17.93
N SER A 7 5.07 -1.83 -16.89
CA SER A 7 6.34 -1.22 -16.49
C SER A 7 6.84 -1.86 -15.20
N SER A 8 8.07 -2.36 -15.23
CA SER A 8 8.75 -2.87 -14.05
C SER A 8 9.05 -1.79 -13.02
N THR A 9 9.30 -0.57 -13.48
CA THR A 9 9.73 0.56 -12.64
C THR A 9 8.56 1.15 -11.86
N SER A 10 7.41 1.30 -12.52
CA SER A 10 6.18 1.82 -11.91
C SER A 10 5.29 0.71 -11.34
N ASN A 11 5.56 -0.55 -11.68
CA ASN A 11 4.78 -1.73 -11.30
C ASN A 11 3.29 -1.58 -11.65
N THR A 12 3.02 -1.01 -12.82
CA THR A 12 1.68 -0.65 -13.31
C THR A 12 1.44 -1.20 -14.71
N TYR A 13 0.17 -1.53 -14.97
CA TYR A 13 -0.32 -1.99 -16.27
C TYR A 13 -0.90 -0.83 -17.07
N PHE A 14 -0.76 -0.89 -18.38
CA PHE A 14 -1.36 0.05 -19.33
C PHE A 14 -1.90 -0.68 -20.54
N SER A 15 -2.95 -0.14 -21.14
CA SER A 15 -3.42 -0.58 -22.45
C SER A 15 -2.67 0.19 -23.53
N GLU A 16 -2.34 -0.46 -24.64
CA GLU A 16 -1.67 0.15 -25.79
C GLU A 16 -2.40 1.41 -26.30
N GLU A 17 -3.73 1.42 -26.21
CA GLU A 17 -4.57 2.56 -26.62
C GLU A 17 -4.28 3.85 -25.82
N ASN A 18 -3.75 3.73 -24.60
CA ASN A 18 -3.43 4.85 -23.73
C ASN A 18 -1.98 5.36 -23.93
N ILE A 19 -1.14 4.63 -24.68
CA ILE A 19 0.24 5.05 -25.00
C ILE A 19 0.35 6.52 -25.45
N PRO A 20 -0.46 7.03 -26.40
CA PRO A 20 -0.36 8.42 -26.82
C PRO A 20 -0.58 9.43 -25.68
N ALA A 21 -1.53 9.14 -24.77
CA ALA A 21 -1.79 10.00 -23.61
C ALA A 21 -0.62 10.00 -22.62
N TYR A 22 -0.01 8.83 -22.38
CA TYR A 22 1.15 8.73 -21.49
C TYR A 22 2.38 9.44 -22.07
N LYS A 23 2.62 9.31 -23.38
CA LYS A 23 3.68 10.05 -24.08
C LYS A 23 3.48 11.56 -23.99
N ALA A 24 2.24 12.04 -24.14
CA ALA A 24 1.92 13.45 -23.98
C ALA A 24 2.09 13.96 -22.54
N SER A 25 1.80 13.13 -21.54
CA SER A 25 1.93 13.49 -20.12
C SER A 25 3.36 13.44 -19.56
N GLY A 26 4.33 12.91 -20.32
CA GLY A 26 5.71 12.70 -19.85
C GLY A 26 5.87 11.54 -18.85
N LEU A 27 4.80 10.79 -18.55
CA LEU A 27 4.83 9.60 -17.68
C LEU A 27 5.30 8.33 -18.42
N TRP A 28 5.62 8.44 -19.71
CA TRP A 28 6.13 7.34 -20.50
C TRP A 28 7.56 6.97 -20.08
N SER A 29 7.77 5.71 -19.69
CA SER A 29 9.09 5.15 -19.34
C SER A 29 9.53 4.14 -20.39
N ASN A 30 10.83 4.05 -20.68
CA ASN A 30 11.34 3.12 -21.69
C ASN A 30 11.30 1.64 -21.24
N ASP A 31 10.93 1.39 -19.99
CA ASP A 31 10.82 0.04 -19.39
C ASP A 31 9.47 -0.64 -19.68
N PHE A 32 8.61 -0.01 -20.50
CA PHE A 32 7.36 -0.60 -20.94
C PHE A 32 7.61 -1.72 -21.94
N TYR A 33 7.09 -2.91 -21.65
CA TYR A 33 7.03 -4.02 -22.60
C TYR A 33 5.61 -4.58 -22.68
N ALA A 34 5.26 -5.13 -23.85
CA ALA A 34 3.99 -5.78 -24.08
C ALA A 34 3.97 -7.15 -23.39
N LEU A 35 2.92 -7.41 -22.62
CA LEU A 35 2.66 -8.72 -22.02
C LEU A 35 2.10 -9.66 -23.08
N THR A 36 2.51 -10.92 -22.99
CA THR A 36 1.87 -12.00 -23.76
C THR A 36 0.49 -12.32 -23.20
N ASP A 37 -0.41 -12.88 -24.02
CA ASP A 37 -1.76 -13.25 -23.59
C ASP A 37 -1.73 -14.21 -22.37
N GLU A 38 -0.73 -15.09 -22.30
CA GLU A 38 -0.48 -15.99 -21.16
C GLU A 38 -0.12 -15.23 -19.88
N GLU A 39 0.73 -14.20 -19.96
CA GLU A 39 1.11 -13.37 -18.82
C GLU A 39 -0.07 -12.48 -18.38
N VAL A 40 -0.86 -11.97 -19.34
CA VAL A 40 -2.09 -11.24 -19.05
C VAL A 40 -3.04 -12.13 -18.26
N ASP A 41 -3.36 -13.34 -18.74
CA ASP A 41 -4.26 -14.22 -17.99
C ASP A 41 -3.64 -14.65 -16.65
N LYS A 42 -2.31 -14.72 -16.51
CA LYS A 42 -1.70 -15.14 -15.24
C LYS A 42 -1.63 -14.03 -14.18
N TYR A 43 -1.42 -12.78 -14.59
CA TYR A 43 -1.07 -11.68 -13.68
C TYR A 43 -2.09 -10.53 -13.69
N TYR A 44 -2.69 -10.23 -14.84
CA TYR A 44 -3.61 -9.10 -14.98
C TYR A 44 -4.95 -9.41 -14.31
N MET A 45 -5.36 -8.54 -13.37
CA MET A 45 -6.59 -8.68 -12.58
C MET A 45 -6.72 -10.00 -11.79
N LYS A 46 -5.61 -10.72 -11.55
CA LYS A 46 -5.62 -11.93 -10.71
C LYS A 46 -5.25 -11.60 -9.27
N THR A 47 -5.74 -12.43 -8.34
CA THR A 47 -5.42 -12.31 -6.92
C THR A 47 -4.00 -12.80 -6.66
N PRO A 48 -3.15 -12.01 -5.98
CA PRO A 48 -1.80 -12.44 -5.62
C PRO A 48 -1.87 -13.66 -4.69
N PRO A 49 -0.97 -14.65 -4.85
CA PRO A 49 -0.77 -15.71 -3.87
C PRO A 49 -0.41 -15.14 -2.49
N LYS A 50 -0.75 -15.87 -1.42
CA LYS A 50 -0.51 -15.42 -0.04
C LYS A 50 0.97 -15.14 0.20
N GLY A 51 1.28 -13.93 0.67
CA GLY A 51 2.67 -13.52 0.95
C GLY A 51 3.46 -13.13 -0.29
N MET A 52 2.81 -12.97 -1.44
CA MET A 52 3.41 -12.46 -2.66
C MET A 52 2.75 -11.14 -3.07
N TYR A 53 3.50 -10.32 -3.78
CA TYR A 53 3.00 -9.10 -4.41
C TYR A 53 3.37 -9.12 -5.89
N LEU A 54 2.63 -8.36 -6.68
CA LEU A 54 2.97 -8.19 -8.09
C LEU A 54 4.28 -7.40 -8.16
N GLY A 55 5.27 -7.90 -8.90
CA GLY A 55 6.52 -7.21 -9.10
C GLY A 55 7.15 -7.59 -10.44
N SER A 56 8.42 -7.27 -10.56
CA SER A 56 9.24 -7.65 -11.71
C SER A 56 10.38 -8.57 -11.26
N SER A 57 10.56 -9.69 -11.95
CA SER A 57 11.69 -10.60 -11.82
C SER A 57 12.37 -10.75 -13.17
N ASN A 58 13.67 -10.49 -13.26
CA ASN A 58 14.44 -10.51 -14.51
C ASN A 58 13.87 -9.63 -15.64
N GLY A 59 13.26 -8.49 -15.29
CA GLY A 59 12.64 -7.58 -16.26
C GLY A 59 11.28 -8.05 -16.80
N ARG A 60 10.70 -9.12 -16.24
CA ARG A 60 9.35 -9.59 -16.56
C ARG A 60 8.45 -9.65 -15.33
N ILE A 61 7.15 -9.60 -15.58
CA ILE A 61 6.14 -9.58 -14.53
C ILE A 61 6.16 -10.91 -13.80
N ALA A 62 6.20 -10.85 -12.48
CA ALA A 62 6.25 -12.04 -11.65
C ALA A 62 5.61 -11.79 -10.29
N TRP A 63 5.14 -12.86 -9.67
CA TRP A 63 4.80 -12.84 -8.26
C TRP A 63 6.10 -12.88 -7.47
N VAL A 64 6.40 -11.79 -6.78
CA VAL A 64 7.59 -11.66 -5.95
C VAL A 64 7.19 -11.94 -4.50
N CYS A 65 8.01 -12.70 -3.77
CA CYS A 65 7.79 -12.94 -2.36
C CYS A 65 7.95 -11.62 -1.59
N ILE A 66 7.00 -11.31 -0.71
CA ILE A 66 7.17 -10.23 0.25
C ILE A 66 8.34 -10.65 1.15
N PRO A 67 9.44 -9.89 1.22
CA PRO A 67 10.53 -10.23 2.12
C PRO A 67 10.00 -10.25 3.55
N PRO A 68 10.50 -11.15 4.42
CA PRO A 68 10.15 -11.10 5.82
C PRO A 68 10.49 -9.71 6.38
N PRO A 69 9.65 -9.15 7.27
CA PRO A 69 9.88 -7.84 7.84
C PRO A 69 11.27 -7.81 8.49
N THR A 70 12.00 -6.74 8.23
CA THR A 70 13.33 -6.57 8.82
C THR A 70 13.22 -6.30 10.32
N GLN A 71 14.33 -6.46 11.05
CA GLN A 71 14.33 -6.17 12.49
C GLN A 71 13.90 -4.73 12.79
N ASP A 72 14.26 -3.78 11.94
CA ASP A 72 13.86 -2.37 12.10
C ASP A 72 12.34 -2.19 11.91
N ASP A 73 11.75 -2.83 10.90
CA ASP A 73 10.30 -2.84 10.67
C ASP A 73 9.55 -3.40 11.88
N LEU A 74 10.07 -4.49 12.47
CA LEU A 74 9.50 -5.10 13.67
C LEU A 74 9.57 -4.17 14.89
N ILE A 75 10.70 -3.48 15.08
CA ILE A 75 10.86 -2.50 16.16
C ILE A 75 9.90 -1.32 15.95
N SER A 76 9.77 -0.82 14.73
CA SER A 76 8.84 0.25 14.38
C SER A 76 7.39 -0.16 14.66
N ALA A 77 6.98 -1.34 14.22
CA ALA A 77 5.65 -1.89 14.49
C ALA A 77 5.40 -2.05 16.00
N ALA A 78 6.37 -2.56 16.76
CA ALA A 78 6.26 -2.68 18.22
C ALA A 78 6.14 -1.32 18.91
N ASN A 79 6.89 -0.31 18.45
CA ASN A 79 6.80 1.06 18.96
C ASN A 79 5.45 1.71 18.63
N GLN A 80 4.93 1.51 17.41
CA GLN A 80 3.60 1.97 17.02
C GLN A 80 2.52 1.34 17.87
N GLU A 81 2.58 0.02 18.11
CA GLU A 81 1.63 -0.68 18.97
C GLU A 81 1.71 -0.19 20.43
N LYS A 82 2.92 0.01 20.95
CA LYS A 82 3.13 0.62 22.28
C LYS A 82 2.47 1.99 22.37
N LYS A 83 2.69 2.85 21.36
CA LYS A 83 2.11 4.20 21.30
C LYS A 83 0.58 4.12 21.23
N LYS A 84 0.03 3.26 20.37
CA LYS A 84 -1.41 3.04 20.23
C LYS A 84 -2.05 2.62 21.56
N ARG A 85 -1.42 1.72 22.32
CA ARG A 85 -1.93 1.31 23.64
C ARG A 85 -1.89 2.43 24.66
N ILE A 86 -0.84 3.26 24.66
CA ILE A 86 -0.76 4.44 25.51
C ILE A 86 -1.86 5.44 25.14
N ASP A 87 -2.07 5.68 23.84
CA ASP A 87 -3.10 6.61 23.36
C ASP A 87 -4.50 6.10 23.73
N GLN A 88 -4.79 4.81 23.56
CA GLN A 88 -6.04 4.18 24.02
C GLN A 88 -6.26 4.31 25.52
N ALA A 89 -5.21 4.10 26.34
CA ALA A 89 -5.30 4.25 27.79
C ALA A 89 -5.54 5.71 28.18
N ASN A 90 -4.86 6.65 27.52
CA ASN A 90 -5.04 8.09 27.72
C ASN A 90 -6.43 8.54 27.33
N GLU A 91 -6.95 8.08 26.19
CA GLU A 91 -8.32 8.34 25.76
C GLU A 91 -9.33 7.80 26.77
N HIS A 92 -9.14 6.56 27.24
CA HIS A 92 -9.97 5.97 28.28
C HIS A 92 -9.96 6.78 29.58
N MET A 93 -8.78 7.16 30.07
CA MET A 93 -8.65 8.00 31.27
C MET A 93 -9.27 9.37 31.09
N ASN A 94 -9.02 10.03 29.95
CA ASN A 94 -9.55 11.35 29.63
C ASN A 94 -11.08 11.31 29.55
N SER A 95 -11.67 10.32 28.89
CA SER A 95 -13.14 10.17 28.77
C SER A 95 -13.84 10.16 30.13
N ARG A 96 -13.18 9.62 31.17
CA ARG A 96 -13.72 9.53 32.54
C ARG A 96 -13.35 10.72 33.44
N ARG A 97 -12.36 11.53 33.06
CA ARG A 97 -11.87 12.68 33.85
C ARG A 97 -12.70 13.95 33.62
N TRP A 98 -13.25 14.14 32.42
CA TRP A 98 -14.03 15.34 32.06
C TRP A 98 -15.38 15.49 32.79
N PRO A 99 -16.17 14.42 33.07
CA PRO A 99 -17.43 14.55 33.82
C PRO A 99 -17.23 15.12 35.23
N GLY A 100 -16.15 14.73 35.92
CA GLY A 100 -15.84 15.21 37.27
C GLY A 100 -15.37 16.67 37.32
N LYS A 101 -14.64 17.13 36.29
CA LYS A 101 -14.16 18.52 36.20
C LYS A 101 -15.30 19.49 35.83
N ALA A 102 -16.25 19.06 35.01
CA ALA A 102 -17.46 19.84 34.69
C ALA A 102 -18.44 19.95 35.87
N ALA A 103 -18.52 18.93 36.74
CA ALA A 103 -19.34 18.97 37.94
C ALA A 103 -18.76 19.89 39.04
N LEU A 104 -17.43 19.95 39.19
CA LEU A 104 -16.80 20.77 40.22
C LEU A 104 -16.86 22.28 39.91
N GLY A 105 -16.76 22.68 38.64
CA GLY A 105 -16.95 24.08 38.23
C GLY A 105 -18.37 24.62 38.43
N ARG A 106 -19.34 23.74 38.71
CA ARG A 106 -20.74 24.09 39.00
C ARG A 106 -21.04 24.32 40.49
N LEU A 107 -20.11 23.99 41.38
CA LEU A 107 -20.25 24.15 42.85
C LEU A 107 -19.52 25.38 43.38
N THR A 108 -18.80 26.13 42.55
CA THR A 108 -18.04 27.33 42.91
C THR A 108 -18.56 28.61 42.25
N GLY A 109 -19.82 28.62 41.81
CA GLY A 109 -20.53 29.80 41.30
C GLY A 109 -21.59 30.26 42.27
#